data_AF-A0A973A3Y1-F1
#
_entry.id   AF-A0A973A3Y1-F1
#
_cell.length_a   1.000
_cell.length_b   1.000
_cell.length_c   1.000
_cell.angle_alpha   90.00
_cell.angle_beta   90.00
_cell.angle_gamma   90.00
#
_symmetry.space_group_name_H-M   'P 1'
#
loop_
_entity.id
_entity.type
_entity.pdbx_description
1 polymer ?
#
loop_
_entity_poly.entity_id
_entity_poly.type
_entity_poly.pdbx_seq_one_letter_code
_entity_poly.pdbx_strand_id
1 'polypeptide(L)'
;LAIRTVECPAPERLEIRGEVFIKRQDFQKLNQQREVDSKPSFANPRNAAAGSLRQLDPAITAKRPLSVFFYQAGEISGLSHKTHWAFLENLKQWGFPVNPEIKRLQHLDELLQYHKSLENRRNDIPYEIDGSVFKIDRFDFRELLGKRSRSPRWAIAGKFKAQRATTIIEAIDVQVGRTGAITPVARLEPVYIAGVTVTNATLHNQDEIDRKDIRVGDTVLIERAGDVIPKIVKVIKEKRPSLSEHYHIPEKCPSCDHPLVKPEDEVVTRCQNISCPAQIKGRLQHFVSKGALDIDGMGEKIIDQLVEEGLVAQVHDIFALKKEQLSNLDRLGDKSADNLISAIEKAKQTTFARFVFALGIRNVGEHLSRVLEKSFSADIHAFMKAKIEDLEDLDEVGPIVARSITQFWEDVENQQAVKKCLDAEVTLKPVEISENELLAGKTIVFTGSLEKFTRLEAKEVTERLGGKASGSVSKNTDFVVAGPNAGSKLKKAAELGIQVLTEEEFAILIQ
;
A
#
# COMPACT_ATOMS: atom_id res chain seq x y z
N LEU A 1 -0.06 19.24 28.16
CA LEU A 1 0.78 20.00 27.22
C LEU A 1 -0.07 21.13 26.66
N ALA A 2 0.24 22.38 27.02
CA ALA A 2 -0.43 23.55 26.42
C ALA A 2 0.46 24.12 25.32
N ILE A 3 -0.14 24.57 24.22
CA ILE A 3 0.56 25.30 23.16
C ILE A 3 1.07 26.62 23.74
N ARG A 4 2.33 26.97 23.45
CA ARG A 4 2.91 28.25 23.87
C ARG A 4 2.35 29.35 22.97
N THR A 5 1.54 30.25 23.52
CA THR A 5 0.87 31.32 22.76
C THR A 5 1.50 32.70 22.93
N VAL A 6 2.62 32.78 23.66
CA VAL A 6 3.24 34.04 24.08
C VAL A 6 3.74 34.86 22.88
N GLU A 7 4.36 34.20 21.89
CA GLU A 7 4.96 34.88 20.73
C GLU A 7 4.03 34.89 19.51
N CYS A 8 3.10 33.94 19.42
CA CYS A 8 2.19 33.81 18.29
C CYS A 8 0.84 33.22 18.75
N PRO A 9 -0.30 33.80 18.33
CA PRO A 9 -1.61 33.24 18.64
C PRO A 9 -1.71 31.80 18.13
N ALA A 10 -2.25 30.91 18.96
CA ALA A 10 -2.55 29.55 18.54
C ALA A 10 -3.79 29.55 17.62
N PRO A 11 -3.85 28.66 16.61
CA PRO A 11 -5.07 28.46 15.83
C PRO A 11 -6.16 27.86 16.71
N GLU A 12 -7.43 28.07 16.35
CA GLU A 12 -8.56 27.43 17.03
C GLU A 12 -8.48 25.90 16.95
N ARG A 13 -8.02 25.39 15.80
CA ARG A 13 -7.77 23.96 15.56
C ARG A 13 -6.50 23.80 14.76
N LEU A 14 -5.66 22.88 15.20
CA LEU A 14 -4.39 22.58 14.57
C LEU A 14 -4.16 21.06 14.57
N GLU A 15 -4.26 20.43 13.40
CA GLU A 15 -3.73 19.09 13.16
C GLU A 15 -2.30 19.21 12.65
N ILE A 16 -1.36 18.58 13.34
CA ILE A 16 0.05 18.60 12.98
C ILE A 16 0.48 17.19 12.62
N ARG A 17 1.13 17.07 11.47
CA ARG A 17 1.76 15.85 10.98
C ARG A 17 3.25 15.91 11.23
N GLY A 18 3.77 14.78 11.68
CA GLY A 18 5.16 14.61 12.02
C GLY A 18 5.58 13.16 11.87
N GLU A 19 6.87 12.92 12.06
CA GLU A 19 7.46 11.58 12.06
C GLU A 19 7.94 11.27 13.47
N VAL A 20 7.53 10.12 14.00
CA VAL A 20 8.06 9.56 15.24
C VAL A 20 9.24 8.66 14.88
N PHE A 21 10.37 8.85 15.56
CA PHE A 21 11.62 8.13 15.28
C PHE A 21 12.38 7.83 16.59
N ILE A 22 13.45 7.06 16.50
CA ILE A 22 14.38 6.80 17.61
C ILE A 22 15.77 7.27 17.17
N LYS A 23 16.49 7.98 18.04
CA LYS A 23 17.87 8.43 17.78
C LYS A 23 18.81 7.22 17.75
N ARG A 24 19.91 7.31 16.99
CA ARG A 24 20.87 6.21 16.80
C ARG A 24 21.42 5.67 18.13
N GLN A 25 21.87 6.56 19.02
CA GLN A 25 22.40 6.16 20.32
C GLN A 25 21.34 5.51 21.22
N ASP A 26 20.12 6.05 21.20
CA ASP A 26 19.02 5.53 22.00
C ASP A 26 18.53 4.17 21.49
N PHE A 27 18.57 3.96 20.17
CA PHE A 27 18.29 2.67 19.55
C PHE A 27 19.32 1.61 19.95
N GLN A 28 20.61 1.96 19.96
CA GLN A 28 21.68 1.05 20.42
C GLN A 28 21.46 0.64 21.88
N LYS A 29 21.18 1.59 22.78
CA LYS A 29 20.85 1.31 24.17
C LYS A 29 19.61 0.44 24.32
N LEU A 30 18.58 0.69 23.51
CA LEU A 30 17.34 -0.09 23.51
C LEU A 30 17.61 -1.55 23.12
N ASN A 31 18.44 -1.80 22.09
CA ASN A 31 18.79 -3.17 21.70
C ASN A 31 19.69 -3.85 22.74
N GLN A 32 20.68 -3.16 23.32
CA GLN A 32 21.50 -3.69 24.40
C GLN A 32 20.64 -4.14 25.60
N GLN A 33 19.67 -3.32 26.02
CA GLN A 33 18.76 -3.71 27.11
C GLN A 33 17.91 -4.92 26.74
N ARG A 34 17.50 -5.06 25.48
CA ARG A 34 16.73 -6.21 25.02
C ARG A 34 17.54 -7.50 24.99
N GLU A 35 18.82 -7.41 24.63
CA GLU A 35 19.75 -8.54 24.68
C GLU A 35 19.95 -9.02 26.12
N VAL A 36 20.13 -8.09 27.08
CA VAL A 36 20.18 -8.41 28.52
C VAL A 36 18.87 -9.08 28.97
N ASP A 37 17.73 -8.60 28.49
CA ASP A 37 16.41 -9.17 28.76
C ASP A 37 16.12 -10.49 27.99
N SER A 38 17.07 -11.02 27.21
CA SER A 38 16.89 -12.19 26.33
C SER A 38 15.72 -12.04 25.32
N LYS A 39 15.47 -10.81 24.86
CA LYS A 39 14.45 -10.47 23.86
C LYS A 39 15.11 -10.22 22.51
N PRO A 40 14.44 -10.53 21.38
CA PRO A 40 14.96 -10.22 20.05
C PRO A 40 15.26 -8.72 19.88
N SER A 41 16.46 -8.38 19.41
CA SER A 41 16.84 -7.03 19.03
C SER A 41 15.99 -6.54 17.85
N PHE A 42 15.71 -5.23 17.80
CA PHE A 42 15.05 -4.65 16.64
C PHE A 42 16.03 -4.52 15.48
N ALA A 43 15.55 -4.75 14.26
CA ALA A 43 16.37 -4.67 13.06
C ALA A 43 16.88 -3.25 12.80
N ASN A 44 15.99 -2.25 12.80
CA ASN A 44 16.33 -0.86 12.53
C ASN A 44 15.50 0.12 13.39
N PRO A 45 15.92 1.39 13.53
CA PRO A 45 15.21 2.41 14.30
C PRO A 45 13.76 2.64 13.85
N ARG A 46 13.45 2.51 12.56
CA ARG A 46 12.09 2.71 12.02
C ARG A 46 11.13 1.64 12.55
N ASN A 47 11.52 0.38 12.46
CA ASN A 47 10.75 -0.76 12.95
C ASN A 47 10.61 -0.71 14.48
N ALA A 48 11.68 -0.32 15.17
CA ALA A 48 11.64 -0.11 16.61
C ALA A 48 10.66 1.00 16.99
N ALA A 49 10.64 2.14 16.27
CA ALA A 49 9.70 3.23 16.51
C ALA A 49 8.25 2.80 16.26
N ALA A 50 7.96 2.14 15.14
CA ALA A 50 6.63 1.67 14.79
C ALA A 50 6.09 0.64 15.80
N GLY A 51 6.91 -0.35 16.15
CA GLY A 51 6.57 -1.35 17.18
C GLY A 51 6.40 -0.73 18.57
N SER A 52 7.22 0.26 18.90
CA SER A 52 7.13 0.99 20.17
C SER A 52 5.88 1.86 20.29
N LEU A 53 5.39 2.43 19.18
CA LEU A 53 4.20 3.28 19.17
C LEU A 53 2.89 2.49 19.16
N ARG A 54 2.88 1.30 18.53
CA ARG A 54 1.70 0.43 18.38
C ARG A 54 1.56 -0.57 19.53
N GLN A 55 1.67 -0.10 20.77
CA GLN A 55 1.45 -0.90 21.96
C GLN A 55 0.03 -0.70 22.48
N LEU A 56 -0.63 -1.79 22.90
CA LEU A 56 -1.93 -1.72 23.57
C LEU A 56 -1.82 -1.01 24.93
N ASP A 57 -0.74 -1.29 25.66
CA ASP A 57 -0.43 -0.62 26.92
C ASP A 57 0.50 0.58 26.66
N PRO A 58 0.03 1.83 26.87
CA PRO A 58 0.85 3.03 26.70
C PRO A 58 2.01 3.12 27.68
N ALA A 59 1.98 2.42 28.82
CA ALA A 59 3.10 2.39 29.77
C ALA A 59 4.34 1.72 29.16
N ILE A 60 4.16 0.81 28.20
CA ILE A 60 5.28 0.23 27.44
C ILE A 60 5.90 1.30 26.53
N THR A 61 5.07 2.05 25.80
CA THR A 61 5.50 3.15 24.93
C THR A 61 6.27 4.22 25.71
N ALA A 62 5.82 4.55 26.92
CA ALA A 62 6.47 5.54 27.79
C ALA A 62 7.91 5.17 28.18
N LYS A 63 8.26 3.88 28.18
CA LYS A 63 9.63 3.39 28.46
C LYS A 63 10.53 3.39 27.22
N ARG A 64 10.00 3.71 26.03
CA ARG A 64 10.75 3.68 24.77
C ARG A 64 11.30 5.07 24.48
N PRO A 65 12.54 5.18 23.96
CA PRO A 65 13.17 6.47 23.70
C PRO A 65 12.69 7.07 22.36
N LEU A 66 11.38 7.33 22.26
CA LEU A 66 10.76 7.91 21.09
C LEU A 66 11.01 9.42 21.04
N SER A 67 11.32 9.92 19.85
CA SER A 67 11.42 11.33 19.51
C SER A 67 10.45 11.63 18.37
N VAL A 68 10.07 12.90 18.20
CA VAL A 68 9.15 13.31 17.13
C VAL A 68 9.60 14.62 16.51
N PHE A 69 9.47 14.74 15.18
CA PHE A 69 9.57 16.01 14.49
C PHE A 69 8.30 16.32 13.71
N PHE A 70 7.78 17.52 13.89
CA PHE A 70 6.62 18.01 13.16
C PHE A 70 7.05 18.83 11.95
N TYR A 71 6.37 18.64 10.82
CA TYR A 71 6.80 19.23 9.55
C TYR A 71 5.66 19.63 8.61
N GLN A 72 4.39 19.37 8.94
CA GLN A 72 3.29 19.64 8.02
C GLN A 72 1.98 19.85 8.78
N ALA A 73 1.20 20.84 8.39
CA ALA A 73 -0.17 20.96 8.84
C ALA A 73 -1.08 19.97 8.08
N GLY A 74 -1.99 19.33 8.80
CA GLY A 74 -3.20 18.78 8.23
C GLY A 74 -4.22 19.91 8.06
N GLU A 75 -5.06 20.07 9.07
CA GLU A 75 -6.06 21.13 9.19
C GLU A 75 -5.58 22.27 10.11
N ILE A 76 -5.80 23.52 9.68
CA ILE A 76 -5.59 24.72 10.49
C ILE A 76 -6.86 25.58 10.38
N SER A 77 -7.40 26.02 11.51
CA SER A 77 -8.55 26.94 11.59
C SER A 77 -8.20 28.18 12.41
N GLY A 78 -8.66 29.36 11.98
CA GLY A 78 -8.40 30.64 12.68
C GLY A 78 -7.01 31.24 12.43
N LEU A 79 -6.16 30.60 11.65
CA LEU A 79 -4.85 31.12 11.26
C LEU A 79 -4.50 30.65 9.84
N SER A 80 -3.99 31.55 9.00
CA SER A 80 -3.47 31.20 7.68
C SER A 80 -2.01 31.63 7.55
N HIS A 81 -1.23 30.82 6.84
CA HIS A 81 0.16 31.13 6.52
C HIS A 81 0.29 31.28 5.01
N LYS A 82 1.09 32.25 4.56
CA LYS A 82 1.41 32.41 3.13
C LYS A 82 2.44 31.39 2.66
N THR A 83 3.38 31.02 3.53
CA THR A 83 4.48 30.12 3.24
C THR A 83 4.60 28.99 4.26
N HIS A 84 5.14 27.87 3.81
CA HIS A 84 5.43 26.72 4.66
C HIS A 84 6.52 27.03 5.67
N TRP A 85 7.50 27.85 5.30
CA TRP A 85 8.52 28.34 6.21
C TRP A 85 7.91 29.06 7.42
N ALA A 86 6.99 30.01 7.20
CA ALA A 86 6.32 30.73 8.29
C ALA A 86 5.52 29.78 9.21
N PHE A 87 4.90 28.74 8.64
CA PHE A 87 4.25 27.71 9.44
C PHE A 87 5.24 26.94 10.33
N LEU A 88 6.41 26.57 9.81
CA LEU A 88 7.44 25.86 10.57
C LEU A 88 8.05 26.72 11.69
N GLU A 89 8.18 28.03 11.46
CA GLU A 89 8.60 29.00 12.50
C GLU A 89 7.57 29.07 13.63
N ASN A 90 6.28 29.21 13.29
CA ASN A 90 5.22 29.25 14.29
C ASN A 90 5.10 27.92 15.06
N LEU A 91 5.31 26.77 14.42
CA LEU A 91 5.37 25.48 15.12
C LEU A 91 6.45 25.47 16.22
N LYS A 92 7.64 26.04 15.96
CA LYS A 92 8.70 26.15 16.97
C LYS A 92 8.27 27.04 18.13
N GLN A 93 7.67 28.20 17.83
CA GLN A 93 7.18 29.14 18.84
C GLN A 93 6.10 28.52 19.72
N TRP A 94 5.21 27.71 19.13
CA TRP A 94 4.18 26.93 19.82
C TRP A 94 4.73 25.80 20.72
N GLY A 95 6.04 25.51 20.64
CA GLY A 95 6.72 24.51 21.46
C GLY A 95 6.81 23.13 20.82
N PHE A 96 6.47 22.99 19.54
CA PHE A 96 6.61 21.72 18.82
C PHE A 96 8.05 21.52 18.34
N PRO A 97 8.62 20.31 18.49
CA PRO A 97 9.92 19.99 17.95
C PRO A 97 9.87 19.99 16.42
N VAL A 98 10.63 20.89 15.80
CA VAL A 98 10.83 20.98 14.35
C VAL A 98 12.28 20.61 14.03
N ASN A 99 12.48 19.85 12.96
CA ASN A 99 13.79 19.35 12.57
C ASN A 99 14.78 20.52 12.30
N PRO A 100 15.96 20.56 12.95
CA PRO A 100 16.94 21.63 12.77
C PRO A 100 17.58 21.65 11.37
N GLU A 101 17.55 20.54 10.63
CA GLU A 101 18.06 20.41 9.26
C GLU A 101 17.09 20.94 8.20
N ILE A 102 16.05 21.71 8.56
CA ILE A 102 15.18 22.36 7.58
C ILE A 102 15.83 23.67 7.13
N LYS A 103 16.03 23.83 5.81
CA LYS A 103 16.51 25.06 5.18
C LYS A 103 15.55 25.57 4.11
N ARG A 104 15.44 26.89 4.03
CA ARG A 104 14.79 27.59 2.91
C ARG A 104 15.84 27.84 1.83
N LEU A 105 15.53 27.44 0.61
CA LEU A 105 16.43 27.51 -0.55
C LEU A 105 15.70 28.27 -1.66
N GLN A 106 16.42 29.06 -2.46
CA GLN A 106 15.85 29.89 -3.51
C GLN A 106 16.08 29.31 -4.91
N HIS A 107 17.18 28.58 -5.11
CA HIS A 107 17.62 28.11 -6.42
C HIS A 107 17.83 26.59 -6.47
N LEU A 108 17.76 26.04 -7.69
CA LEU A 108 17.96 24.60 -7.93
C LEU A 108 19.38 24.14 -7.55
N ASP A 109 20.39 24.96 -7.81
CA ASP A 109 21.78 24.61 -7.46
C ASP A 109 21.97 24.50 -5.95
N GLU A 110 21.37 25.41 -5.18
CA GLU A 110 21.36 25.34 -3.71
C GLU A 110 20.66 24.07 -3.22
N LEU A 111 19.56 23.68 -3.86
CA LEU A 111 18.83 22.45 -3.58
C LEU A 111 19.71 21.21 -3.78
N LEU A 112 20.40 21.13 -4.92
CA LEU A 112 21.29 20.02 -5.24
C LEU A 112 22.52 19.97 -4.33
N GLN A 113 23.12 21.13 -4.03
CA GLN A 113 24.22 21.23 -3.08
C GLN A 113 23.80 20.81 -1.68
N TYR A 114 22.62 21.25 -1.23
CA TYR A 114 22.08 20.88 0.07
C TYR A 114 21.80 19.38 0.18
N HIS A 115 21.25 18.78 -0.87
CA HIS A 115 21.02 17.33 -0.94
C HIS A 115 22.32 16.54 -0.79
N LYS A 116 23.35 16.88 -1.59
CA LYS A 116 24.68 16.23 -1.54
C LYS A 116 25.35 16.45 -0.18
N SER A 117 25.20 17.64 0.38
CA SER A 117 25.71 17.98 1.69
C SER A 117 25.08 17.11 2.79
N LEU A 118 23.75 16.90 2.75
CA LEU A 118 23.06 16.01 3.69
C LEU A 118 23.47 14.54 3.50
N GLU A 119 23.65 14.11 2.26
CA GLU A 119 24.12 12.75 1.94
C GLU A 119 25.49 12.47 2.56
N ASN A 120 26.43 13.41 2.46
CA ASN A 120 27.78 13.29 3.00
C ASN A 120 27.81 13.23 4.54
N ARG A 121 27.00 14.06 5.21
CA ARG A 121 26.95 14.13 6.69
C ARG A 121 25.87 13.24 7.31
N ARG A 122 25.24 12.35 6.54
CA ARG A 122 24.08 11.53 6.99
C ARG A 122 24.38 10.68 8.24
N ASN A 123 25.64 10.34 8.46
CA ASN A 123 26.10 9.52 9.58
C ASN A 123 26.37 10.37 10.84
N ASP A 124 26.56 11.68 10.68
CA ASP A 124 26.82 12.62 11.78
C ASP A 124 25.50 13.07 12.44
N ILE A 125 24.38 12.94 11.72
CA ILE A 125 23.05 13.26 12.21
C ILE A 125 22.62 12.18 13.23
N PRO A 126 22.10 12.57 14.42
CA PRO A 126 21.82 11.65 15.52
C PRO A 126 20.62 10.71 15.27
N TYR A 127 20.00 10.77 14.10
CA TYR A 127 18.89 9.92 13.65
C TYR A 127 19.11 9.51 12.20
N GLU A 128 18.48 8.42 11.80
CA GLU A 128 18.58 7.93 10.42
C GLU A 128 17.70 8.75 9.48
N ILE A 129 18.26 9.05 8.30
CA ILE A 129 17.57 9.73 7.21
C ILE A 129 17.84 8.98 5.90
N ASP A 130 16.82 8.89 5.05
CA ASP A 130 16.89 8.16 3.77
C ASP A 130 16.84 9.10 2.53
N GLY A 131 16.85 10.40 2.78
CA GLY A 131 16.84 11.44 1.75
C GLY A 131 16.45 12.80 2.31
N SER A 132 16.10 13.71 1.41
CA SER A 132 15.54 15.03 1.70
C SER A 132 14.22 15.21 0.98
N VAL A 133 13.27 15.94 1.59
CA VAL A 133 11.99 16.27 0.95
C VAL A 133 12.01 17.72 0.53
N PHE A 134 11.88 17.96 -0.78
CA PHE A 134 11.75 19.29 -1.35
C PHE A 134 10.28 19.64 -1.51
N LYS A 135 9.89 20.81 -1.01
CA LYS A 135 8.51 21.29 -1.05
C LYS A 135 8.50 22.72 -1.57
N ILE A 136 7.56 23.04 -2.44
CA ILE A 136 7.30 24.43 -2.83
C ILE A 136 6.87 25.22 -1.59
N ASP A 137 7.52 26.34 -1.31
CA ASP A 137 7.33 27.06 -0.05
C ASP A 137 5.95 27.74 0.04
N ARG A 138 5.49 28.39 -1.04
CA ARG A 138 4.20 29.11 -1.04
C ARG A 138 3.01 28.16 -1.10
N PHE A 139 2.00 28.41 -0.28
CA PHE A 139 0.81 27.55 -0.22
C PHE A 139 -0.12 27.71 -1.43
N ASP A 140 -0.25 28.92 -1.98
CA ASP A 140 -1.05 29.18 -3.19
C ASP A 140 -0.59 28.34 -4.40
N PHE A 141 0.73 28.16 -4.57
CA PHE A 141 1.28 27.30 -5.62
C PHE A 141 1.00 25.82 -5.37
N ARG A 142 0.93 25.39 -4.10
CA ARG A 142 0.56 24.00 -3.76
C ARG A 142 -0.89 23.71 -4.13
N GLU A 143 -1.78 24.67 -3.89
CA GLU A 143 -3.19 24.57 -4.26
C GLU A 143 -3.36 24.48 -5.78
N LEU A 144 -2.67 25.34 -6.54
CA LEU A 144 -2.68 25.32 -8.00
C LEU A 144 -2.17 23.98 -8.58
N LEU A 145 -1.10 23.44 -8.02
CA LEU A 145 -0.50 22.20 -8.51
C LEU A 145 -1.32 20.95 -8.17
N GLY A 146 -2.05 20.97 -7.05
CA GLY A 146 -2.90 19.87 -6.62
C GLY A 146 -2.14 18.58 -6.26
N LYS A 147 -2.84 17.44 -6.38
CA LYS A 147 -2.36 16.11 -5.98
C LYS A 147 -2.71 15.08 -7.07
N ARG A 148 -1.87 14.04 -7.21
CA ARG A 148 -2.16 12.79 -7.93
C ARG A 148 -2.88 11.83 -6.98
N SER A 149 -3.33 10.67 -7.50
CA SER A 149 -4.01 9.61 -6.72
C SER A 149 -3.33 9.25 -5.40
N ARG A 150 -1.99 9.21 -5.37
CA ARG A 150 -1.21 8.81 -4.18
C ARG A 150 -0.20 9.85 -3.66
N SER A 151 0.04 10.96 -4.37
CA SER A 151 1.12 11.90 -4.01
C SER A 151 0.83 13.36 -4.38
N PRO A 152 1.32 14.36 -3.63
CA PRO A 152 1.24 15.76 -4.04
C PRO A 152 2.11 16.06 -5.26
N ARG A 153 1.70 17.04 -6.09
CA ARG A 153 2.52 17.52 -7.22
C ARG A 153 3.56 18.57 -6.84
N TRP A 154 3.42 19.15 -5.64
CA TRP A 154 4.24 20.25 -5.14
C TRP A 154 5.39 19.83 -4.20
N ALA A 155 5.57 18.53 -3.99
CA ALA A 155 6.66 18.00 -3.18
C ALA A 155 7.27 16.74 -3.81
N ILE A 156 8.57 16.56 -3.62
CA ILE A 156 9.33 15.40 -4.08
C ILE A 156 10.31 14.95 -3.00
N ALA A 157 10.42 13.63 -2.81
CA ALA A 157 11.45 13.04 -1.97
C ALA A 157 12.69 12.74 -2.82
N GLY A 158 13.76 13.51 -2.61
CA GLY A 158 15.09 13.20 -3.12
C GLY A 158 15.73 12.15 -2.22
N LYS A 159 15.64 10.88 -2.59
CA LYS A 159 16.29 9.78 -1.86
C LYS A 159 17.80 9.83 -2.07
N PHE A 160 18.57 9.54 -1.02
CA PHE A 160 20.02 9.39 -1.16
C PHE A 160 20.35 8.19 -2.05
N LYS A 161 21.59 8.14 -2.53
CA LYS A 161 22.10 6.96 -3.19
C LYS A 161 21.94 5.77 -2.25
N ALA A 162 21.32 4.73 -2.79
CA ALA A 162 21.16 3.45 -2.11
C ALA A 162 22.48 3.05 -1.47
N GLN A 163 22.44 2.61 -0.21
CA GLN A 163 23.62 2.01 0.37
C GLN A 163 23.93 0.76 -0.45
N ARG A 164 25.23 0.52 -0.64
CA ARG A 164 25.73 -0.61 -1.41
C ARG A 164 26.59 -1.46 -0.49
N ALA A 165 26.43 -2.76 -0.61
CA ALA A 165 27.27 -3.73 0.05
C ALA A 165 27.65 -4.82 -0.95
N THR A 166 28.77 -5.48 -0.70
CA THR A 166 29.18 -6.64 -1.47
C THR A 166 28.89 -7.90 -0.66
N THR A 167 28.33 -8.91 -1.31
CA THR A 167 28.08 -10.22 -0.72
C THR A 167 28.19 -11.31 -1.78
N ILE A 168 28.11 -12.58 -1.39
CA ILE A 168 28.20 -13.74 -2.27
C ILE A 168 26.80 -14.30 -2.52
N ILE A 169 26.53 -14.73 -3.76
CA ILE A 169 25.33 -15.53 -4.08
C ILE A 169 25.60 -16.97 -3.68
N GLU A 170 24.91 -17.47 -2.66
CA GLU A 170 25.02 -18.87 -2.21
C GLU A 170 24.20 -19.81 -3.09
N ALA A 171 23.01 -19.37 -3.50
CA ALA A 171 22.12 -20.13 -4.38
C ALA A 171 21.16 -19.18 -5.11
N ILE A 172 20.51 -19.68 -6.16
CA ILE A 172 19.42 -18.98 -6.84
C ILE A 172 18.19 -19.88 -6.79
N ASP A 173 17.18 -19.41 -6.06
CA ASP A 173 15.89 -20.07 -5.96
C ASP A 173 14.91 -19.50 -6.97
N VAL A 174 13.89 -20.28 -7.27
CA VAL A 174 12.86 -19.90 -8.23
C VAL A 174 11.51 -19.87 -7.52
N GLN A 175 10.89 -18.71 -7.51
CA GLN A 175 9.55 -18.52 -6.95
C GLN A 175 8.51 -18.49 -8.06
N VAL A 176 7.38 -19.17 -7.83
CA VAL A 176 6.24 -19.17 -8.74
C VAL A 176 5.22 -18.17 -8.20
N GLY A 177 5.04 -17.06 -8.91
CA GLY A 177 4.05 -16.06 -8.56
C GLY A 177 2.62 -16.51 -8.86
N ARG A 178 1.64 -15.75 -8.34
CA ARG A 178 0.20 -16.04 -8.48
C ARG A 178 -0.27 -16.22 -9.94
N THR A 179 0.34 -15.53 -10.89
CA THR A 179 0.01 -15.60 -12.33
C THR A 179 0.92 -16.57 -13.09
N GLY A 180 1.57 -17.49 -12.37
CA GLY A 180 2.56 -18.42 -12.92
C GLY A 180 3.92 -17.81 -13.22
N ALA A 181 4.12 -16.51 -12.97
CA ALA A 181 5.37 -15.81 -13.26
C ALA A 181 6.53 -16.41 -12.46
N ILE A 182 7.58 -16.83 -13.17
CA ILE A 182 8.75 -17.47 -12.60
C ILE A 182 9.78 -16.40 -12.26
N THR A 183 9.96 -16.14 -10.97
CA THR A 183 10.84 -15.08 -10.47
C THR A 183 12.07 -15.69 -9.80
N PRO A 184 13.27 -15.51 -10.38
CA PRO A 184 14.50 -15.94 -9.74
C PRO A 184 14.87 -14.99 -8.57
N VAL A 185 15.29 -15.58 -7.46
CA VAL A 185 15.68 -14.89 -6.23
C VAL A 185 17.04 -15.42 -5.77
N ALA A 186 18.02 -14.52 -5.66
CA ALA A 186 19.33 -14.87 -5.15
C ALA A 186 19.28 -15.01 -3.62
N ARG A 187 19.68 -16.17 -3.10
CA ARG A 187 20.06 -16.37 -1.70
C ARG A 187 21.48 -15.85 -1.52
N LEU A 188 21.65 -14.94 -0.57
CA LEU A 188 22.88 -14.21 -0.35
C LEU A 188 23.46 -14.58 1.00
N GLU A 189 24.79 -14.64 1.05
CA GLU A 189 25.49 -14.63 2.34
C GLU A 189 25.01 -13.39 3.14
N PRO A 190 24.57 -13.56 4.41
CA PRO A 190 23.96 -12.49 5.18
C PRO A 190 24.85 -11.24 5.25
N VAL A 191 24.37 -10.13 4.69
CA VAL A 191 25.12 -8.87 4.64
C VAL A 191 24.32 -7.73 5.23
N TYR A 192 24.97 -6.93 6.08
CA TYR A 192 24.33 -5.77 6.70
C TYR A 192 24.38 -4.55 5.77
N ILE A 193 23.21 -4.01 5.41
CA ILE A 193 23.07 -2.86 4.52
C ILE A 193 21.89 -1.99 4.95
N ALA A 194 22.08 -0.67 5.04
CA ALA A 194 21.01 0.27 5.40
C ALA A 194 20.20 -0.12 6.65
N GLY A 195 20.88 -0.60 7.69
CA GLY A 195 20.23 -0.90 8.98
C GLY A 195 19.63 -2.29 9.10
N VAL A 196 19.72 -3.16 8.08
CA VAL A 196 19.16 -4.52 8.14
C VAL A 196 20.13 -5.55 7.59
N THR A 197 19.96 -6.80 8.01
CA THR A 197 20.61 -7.93 7.35
C THR A 197 19.79 -8.34 6.14
N VAL A 198 20.42 -8.33 4.96
CA VAL A 198 19.83 -8.79 3.71
C VAL A 198 20.37 -10.18 3.41
N THR A 199 19.46 -11.13 3.20
CA THR A 199 19.76 -12.53 2.87
C THR A 199 19.21 -12.94 1.51
N ASN A 200 18.36 -12.10 0.88
CA ASN A 200 17.73 -12.40 -0.40
C ASN A 200 17.71 -11.14 -1.27
N ALA A 201 17.86 -11.30 -2.59
CA ALA A 201 17.66 -10.22 -3.56
C ALA A 201 16.96 -10.72 -4.83
N THR A 202 16.07 -9.91 -5.40
CA THR A 202 15.40 -10.25 -6.66
C THR A 202 16.36 -10.19 -7.84
N LEU A 203 16.26 -11.17 -8.74
CA LEU A 203 16.95 -11.19 -10.03
C LEU A 203 16.04 -10.78 -11.20
N HIS A 204 14.76 -10.50 -10.94
CA HIS A 204 13.74 -10.08 -11.89
C HIS A 204 13.32 -11.17 -12.90
N ASN A 205 14.20 -11.60 -13.80
CA ASN A 205 13.92 -12.59 -14.85
C ASN A 205 15.22 -13.16 -15.44
N GLN A 206 15.12 -14.14 -16.35
CA GLN A 206 16.28 -14.75 -17.02
C GLN A 206 17.10 -13.71 -17.80
N ASP A 207 16.45 -12.81 -18.54
CA ASP A 207 17.13 -11.84 -19.38
C ASP A 207 18.03 -10.89 -18.56
N GLU A 208 17.62 -10.56 -17.32
CA GLU A 208 18.42 -9.75 -16.40
C GLU A 208 19.60 -10.53 -15.80
N ILE A 209 19.43 -11.84 -15.58
CA ILE A 209 20.52 -12.75 -15.17
C ILE A 209 21.56 -12.82 -16.29
N ASP A 210 21.13 -13.01 -17.54
CA ASP A 210 22.02 -13.09 -18.70
C ASP A 210 22.72 -11.76 -18.97
N ARG A 211 21.98 -10.64 -18.91
CA ARG A 211 22.51 -9.29 -19.12
C ARG A 211 23.62 -8.95 -18.13
N LYS A 212 23.48 -9.35 -16.87
CA LYS A 212 24.47 -9.12 -15.82
C LYS A 212 25.47 -10.28 -15.66
N ASP A 213 25.26 -11.38 -16.39
CA ASP A 213 26.02 -12.62 -16.31
C ASP A 213 26.13 -13.10 -14.86
N ILE A 214 24.99 -13.24 -14.17
CA ILE A 214 24.93 -13.61 -12.76
C ILE A 214 25.01 -15.13 -12.60
N ARG A 215 25.89 -15.59 -11.70
CA ARG A 215 26.11 -17.02 -11.42
C ARG A 215 26.07 -17.32 -9.93
N VAL A 216 25.82 -18.58 -9.59
CA VAL A 216 25.97 -19.05 -8.20
C VAL A 216 27.45 -18.99 -7.80
N GLY A 217 27.73 -18.50 -6.60
CA GLY A 217 29.09 -18.25 -6.08
C GLY A 217 29.67 -16.89 -6.46
N ASP A 218 29.00 -16.09 -7.30
CA ASP A 218 29.50 -14.77 -7.67
C ASP A 218 29.49 -13.81 -6.47
N THR A 219 30.55 -12.99 -6.35
CA THR A 219 30.51 -11.80 -5.51
C THR A 219 29.74 -10.70 -6.23
N VAL A 220 28.65 -10.22 -5.62
CA VAL A 220 27.76 -9.21 -6.19
C VAL A 220 27.72 -7.94 -5.36
N LEU A 221 27.59 -6.82 -6.05
CA LEU A 221 27.27 -5.54 -5.45
C LEU A 221 25.74 -5.42 -5.36
N ILE A 222 25.21 -5.47 -4.15
CA ILE A 222 23.79 -5.25 -3.89
C ILE A 222 23.54 -3.80 -3.51
N GLU A 223 22.36 -3.29 -3.84
CA GLU A 223 21.92 -1.99 -3.36
C GLU A 223 20.51 -2.06 -2.77
N ARG A 224 20.31 -1.32 -1.68
CA ARG A 224 19.02 -1.15 -1.02
C ARG A 224 18.72 0.34 -0.87
N ALA A 225 17.55 0.75 -1.36
CA ALA A 225 17.04 2.11 -1.19
C ALA A 225 15.86 2.11 -0.21
N GLY A 226 16.04 2.68 0.99
CA GLY A 226 15.00 2.72 2.02
C GLY A 226 14.49 1.33 2.41
N ASP A 227 13.16 1.17 2.45
CA ASP A 227 12.47 -0.10 2.75
C ASP A 227 12.03 -0.88 1.49
N VAL A 228 12.71 -0.67 0.37
CA VAL A 228 12.43 -1.38 -0.89
C VAL A 228 13.23 -2.68 -0.95
N ILE A 229 12.72 -3.66 -1.70
CA ILE A 229 13.36 -4.94 -1.99
C ILE A 229 14.80 -4.70 -2.52
N PRO A 230 15.83 -5.33 -1.93
CA PRO A 230 17.21 -5.21 -2.38
C PRO A 230 17.39 -5.80 -3.78
N LYS A 231 18.27 -5.20 -4.57
CA LYS A 231 18.55 -5.63 -5.96
C LYS A 231 20.05 -5.74 -6.20
N ILE A 232 20.43 -6.68 -7.07
CA ILE A 232 21.81 -6.84 -7.52
C ILE A 232 22.10 -5.78 -8.58
N VAL A 233 23.12 -4.95 -8.35
CA VAL A 233 23.55 -3.89 -9.28
C VAL A 233 24.45 -4.46 -10.36
N LYS A 234 25.48 -5.20 -9.94
CA LYS A 234 26.46 -5.83 -10.84
C LYS A 234 27.19 -6.98 -10.15
N VAL A 235 27.74 -7.88 -10.95
CA VAL A 235 28.73 -8.86 -10.51
C VAL A 235 30.12 -8.23 -10.47
N ILE A 236 30.92 -8.59 -9.48
CA ILE A 236 32.35 -8.25 -9.38
C ILE A 236 33.14 -9.39 -10.04
N LYS A 237 33.33 -9.28 -11.36
CA LYS A 237 33.90 -10.35 -12.19
C LYS A 237 35.33 -10.72 -11.79
N GLU A 238 36.07 -9.79 -11.20
CA GLU A 238 37.44 -9.98 -10.73
C GLU A 238 37.54 -10.97 -9.56
N LYS A 239 36.43 -11.19 -8.84
CA LYS A 239 36.33 -12.13 -7.70
C LYS A 239 35.56 -13.40 -8.06
N ARG A 240 35.30 -13.64 -9.35
CA ARG A 240 34.52 -14.79 -9.81
C ARG A 240 35.30 -16.09 -9.57
N PRO A 241 34.69 -17.11 -8.94
CA PRO A 241 35.28 -18.43 -8.85
C PRO A 241 35.50 -19.05 -10.25
N SER A 242 36.59 -19.77 -10.44
CA SER A 242 36.95 -20.35 -11.74
C SER A 242 35.99 -21.44 -12.26
N LEU A 243 35.12 -21.98 -11.39
CA LEU A 243 34.18 -23.07 -11.68
C LEU A 243 32.71 -22.60 -11.74
N SER A 244 32.44 -21.31 -11.98
CA SER A 244 31.06 -20.79 -12.02
C SER A 244 30.37 -21.07 -13.36
N GLU A 245 29.22 -21.74 -13.33
CA GLU A 245 28.38 -22.02 -14.51
C GLU A 245 27.30 -20.95 -14.72
N HIS A 246 26.81 -20.83 -15.96
CA HIS A 246 25.67 -19.97 -16.27
C HIS A 246 24.40 -20.51 -15.61
N TYR A 247 23.62 -19.61 -15.02
CA TYR A 247 22.33 -19.98 -14.43
C TYR A 247 21.22 -19.88 -15.46
N HIS A 248 20.45 -20.96 -15.60
CA HIS A 248 19.22 -20.98 -16.37
C HIS A 248 18.06 -21.36 -15.48
N ILE A 249 16.95 -20.61 -15.59
CA ILE A 249 15.67 -20.99 -15.00
C ILE A 249 15.32 -22.40 -15.50
N PRO A 250 14.86 -23.30 -14.62
CA PRO A 250 14.53 -24.68 -14.99
C PRO A 250 13.47 -24.73 -16.09
N GLU A 251 13.48 -25.79 -16.90
CA GLU A 251 12.46 -26.00 -17.94
C GLU A 251 11.11 -26.40 -17.36
N LYS A 252 11.08 -26.86 -16.10
CA LYS A 252 9.89 -27.32 -15.39
C LYS A 252 9.60 -26.48 -14.16
N CYS A 253 8.33 -26.31 -13.86
CA CYS A 253 7.85 -25.53 -12.73
C CYS A 253 8.25 -26.22 -11.41
N PRO A 254 8.97 -25.56 -10.49
CA PRO A 254 9.40 -26.18 -9.23
C PRO A 254 8.24 -26.53 -8.28
N SER A 255 7.03 -26.04 -8.55
CA SER A 255 5.84 -26.31 -7.73
C SER A 255 4.97 -27.44 -8.28
N CYS A 256 5.02 -27.76 -9.58
CA CYS A 256 4.08 -28.73 -10.18
C CYS A 256 4.67 -29.54 -11.34
N ASP A 257 5.97 -29.43 -11.60
CA ASP A 257 6.72 -30.09 -12.67
C ASP A 257 6.25 -29.86 -14.11
N HIS A 258 5.23 -29.03 -14.32
CA HIS A 258 4.73 -28.67 -15.64
C HIS A 258 5.78 -27.86 -16.44
N PRO A 259 5.93 -28.09 -17.76
CA PRO A 259 6.79 -27.28 -18.62
C PRO A 259 6.54 -25.78 -18.47
N LEU A 260 7.62 -25.01 -18.35
CA LEU A 260 7.61 -23.57 -18.31
C LEU A 260 7.70 -23.00 -19.73
N VAL A 261 6.95 -21.94 -19.99
CA VAL A 261 6.87 -21.30 -21.31
C VAL A 261 7.19 -19.83 -21.16
N LYS A 262 8.06 -19.30 -22.03
CA LYS A 262 8.27 -17.86 -22.21
C LYS A 262 7.49 -17.43 -23.47
N PRO A 263 6.35 -16.72 -23.33
CA PRO A 263 5.59 -16.22 -24.47
C PRO A 263 6.46 -15.26 -25.32
N GLU A 264 6.28 -15.25 -26.65
CA GLU A 264 7.10 -14.43 -27.56
C GLU A 264 7.04 -12.93 -27.25
N ASP A 265 5.89 -12.44 -26.78
CA ASP A 265 5.67 -11.04 -26.42
C ASP A 265 6.04 -10.69 -24.96
N GLU A 266 6.58 -11.63 -24.18
CA GLU A 266 6.87 -11.44 -22.75
C GLU A 266 8.33 -11.75 -22.38
N VAL A 267 8.88 -10.92 -21.49
CA VAL A 267 10.22 -11.11 -20.91
C VAL A 267 10.21 -12.19 -19.80
N VAL A 268 9.02 -12.57 -19.30
CA VAL A 268 8.85 -13.39 -18.10
C VAL A 268 8.42 -14.82 -18.47
N THR A 269 9.22 -15.80 -18.05
CA THR A 269 8.88 -17.23 -18.11
C THR A 269 7.73 -17.54 -17.15
N ARG A 270 6.79 -18.40 -17.56
CA ARG A 270 5.59 -18.72 -16.78
C ARG A 270 5.27 -20.20 -16.71
N CYS A 271 4.69 -20.61 -15.59
CA CYS A 271 3.94 -21.85 -15.45
C CYS A 271 2.53 -21.64 -16.00
N GLN A 272 2.14 -22.41 -17.02
CA GLN A 272 0.80 -22.35 -17.61
C GLN A 272 -0.20 -23.33 -16.95
N ASN A 273 0.27 -24.21 -16.06
CA ASN A 273 -0.60 -25.14 -15.34
C ASN A 273 -1.55 -24.39 -14.39
N ILE A 274 -2.84 -24.38 -14.72
CA ILE A 274 -3.90 -23.76 -13.91
C ILE A 274 -4.00 -24.41 -12.52
N SER A 275 -3.70 -25.70 -12.42
CA SER A 275 -3.72 -26.48 -11.17
C SER A 275 -2.41 -26.41 -10.39
N CYS A 276 -1.50 -25.49 -10.75
CA CYS A 276 -0.24 -25.31 -10.03
C CYS A 276 -0.49 -24.87 -8.57
N PRO A 277 -0.02 -25.62 -7.56
CA PRO A 277 -0.26 -25.30 -6.15
C PRO A 277 0.20 -23.89 -5.75
N ALA A 278 1.37 -23.45 -6.24
CA ALA A 278 1.85 -22.10 -5.96
C ALA A 278 0.96 -20.99 -6.57
N GLN A 279 0.36 -21.24 -7.74
CA GLN A 279 -0.61 -20.31 -8.33
C GLN A 279 -1.91 -20.30 -7.54
N ILE A 280 -2.38 -21.46 -7.09
CA ILE A 280 -3.55 -21.58 -6.21
C ILE A 280 -3.33 -20.76 -4.94
N LYS A 281 -2.24 -21.03 -4.21
CA LYS A 281 -1.85 -20.29 -2.99
C LYS A 281 -1.77 -18.78 -3.24
N GLY A 282 -1.09 -18.36 -4.31
CA GLY A 282 -0.96 -16.95 -4.66
C GLY A 282 -2.27 -16.27 -5.06
N ARG A 283 -3.18 -16.99 -5.74
CA ARG A 283 -4.54 -16.49 -6.06
C ARG A 283 -5.37 -16.33 -4.79
N LEU A 284 -5.34 -17.31 -3.89
CA LEU A 284 -6.02 -17.25 -2.59
C LEU A 284 -5.51 -16.08 -1.75
N GLN A 285 -4.18 -15.91 -1.64
CA GLN A 285 -3.57 -14.78 -0.92
C GLN A 285 -4.02 -13.42 -1.46
N HIS A 286 -4.13 -13.29 -2.79
CA HIS A 286 -4.64 -12.09 -3.41
C HIS A 286 -6.14 -11.89 -3.14
N PHE A 287 -6.93 -12.96 -3.28
CA PHE A 287 -8.38 -12.96 -3.08
C PHE A 287 -8.78 -12.50 -1.67
N VAL A 288 -8.03 -12.93 -0.65
CA VAL A 288 -8.29 -12.56 0.75
C VAL A 288 -7.62 -11.27 1.21
N SER A 289 -6.79 -10.66 0.35
CA SER A 289 -6.03 -9.47 0.70
C SER A 289 -6.92 -8.28 1.07
N LYS A 290 -6.35 -7.33 1.81
CA LYS A 290 -7.06 -6.12 2.28
C LYS A 290 -7.74 -5.29 1.18
N GLY A 291 -7.13 -5.24 -0.01
CA GLY A 291 -7.71 -4.54 -1.16
C GLY A 291 -8.80 -5.32 -1.88
N ALA A 292 -8.88 -6.63 -1.65
CA ALA A 292 -9.78 -7.59 -2.27
C ALA A 292 -10.97 -7.90 -1.35
N LEU A 293 -11.09 -9.10 -0.78
CA LEU A 293 -12.19 -9.40 0.15
C LEU A 293 -11.91 -9.08 1.63
N ASP A 294 -10.65 -8.79 2.00
CA ASP A 294 -10.25 -8.42 3.37
C ASP A 294 -10.69 -9.46 4.42
N ILE A 295 -10.30 -10.71 4.20
CA ILE A 295 -10.56 -11.81 5.15
C ILE A 295 -9.47 -11.81 6.21
N ASP A 296 -9.72 -11.04 7.28
CA ASP A 296 -8.83 -10.98 8.44
C ASP A 296 -8.58 -12.37 9.04
N GLY A 297 -7.30 -12.66 9.30
CA GLY A 297 -6.89 -13.95 9.87
C GLY A 297 -6.51 -15.02 8.84
N MET A 298 -6.84 -14.88 7.56
CA MET A 298 -6.40 -15.82 6.51
C MET A 298 -5.01 -15.46 5.96
N GLY A 299 -3.97 -15.68 6.76
CA GLY A 299 -2.58 -15.42 6.38
C GLY A 299 -1.96 -16.51 5.49
N GLU A 300 -0.76 -16.24 4.97
CA GLU A 300 0.01 -17.14 4.10
C GLU A 300 0.10 -18.58 4.65
N LYS A 301 0.45 -18.75 5.92
CA LYS A 301 0.57 -20.08 6.55
C LYS A 301 -0.73 -20.88 6.59
N ILE A 302 -1.86 -20.19 6.79
CA ILE A 302 -3.18 -20.84 6.83
C ILE A 302 -3.58 -21.24 5.43
N ILE A 303 -3.33 -20.39 4.43
CA ILE A 303 -3.55 -20.72 3.02
C ILE A 303 -2.68 -21.91 2.60
N ASP A 304 -1.43 -21.96 3.04
CA ASP A 304 -0.53 -23.08 2.77
C ASP A 304 -1.12 -24.39 3.29
N GLN A 305 -1.52 -24.43 4.57
CA GLN A 305 -2.15 -25.59 5.19
C GLN A 305 -3.45 -26.00 4.48
N LEU A 306 -4.33 -25.03 4.19
CA LEU A 306 -5.61 -25.29 3.52
C LEU A 306 -5.43 -25.95 2.14
N VAL A 307 -4.41 -25.52 1.39
CA VAL A 307 -4.11 -26.08 0.07
C VAL A 307 -3.40 -27.43 0.20
N GLU A 308 -2.46 -27.58 1.14
CA GLU A 308 -1.71 -28.81 1.37
C GLU A 308 -2.58 -29.96 1.89
N GLU A 309 -3.56 -29.66 2.73
CA GLU A 309 -4.56 -30.63 3.21
C GLU A 309 -5.70 -30.86 2.20
N GLY A 310 -5.68 -30.17 1.06
CA GLY A 310 -6.70 -30.31 0.01
C GLY A 310 -8.08 -29.78 0.40
N LEU A 311 -8.16 -28.93 1.43
CA LEU A 311 -9.40 -28.29 1.87
C LEU A 311 -9.85 -27.17 0.93
N VAL A 312 -8.89 -26.53 0.23
CA VAL A 312 -9.13 -25.45 -0.72
C VAL A 312 -8.27 -25.66 -1.97
N ALA A 313 -8.90 -25.78 -3.14
CA ALA A 313 -8.23 -25.88 -4.43
C ALA A 313 -8.50 -24.65 -5.32
N GLN A 314 -9.62 -23.98 -5.10
CA GLN A 314 -10.06 -22.81 -5.84
C GLN A 314 -10.61 -21.73 -4.89
N VAL A 315 -10.73 -20.50 -5.38
CA VAL A 315 -11.14 -19.35 -4.56
C VAL A 315 -12.53 -19.49 -3.93
N HIS A 316 -13.45 -20.19 -4.59
CA HIS A 316 -14.81 -20.39 -4.09
C HIS A 316 -14.89 -21.41 -2.94
N ASP A 317 -13.92 -22.33 -2.82
CA ASP A 317 -13.89 -23.34 -1.75
C ASP A 317 -13.75 -22.70 -0.35
N ILE A 318 -13.20 -21.47 -0.28
CA ILE A 318 -13.10 -20.69 0.97
C ILE A 318 -14.46 -20.57 1.66
N PHE A 319 -15.53 -20.37 0.88
CA PHE A 319 -16.87 -20.17 1.42
C PHE A 319 -17.55 -21.47 1.86
N ALA A 320 -16.97 -22.63 1.53
CA ALA A 320 -17.45 -23.94 1.97
C ALA A 320 -16.73 -24.47 3.23
N LEU A 321 -15.72 -23.75 3.73
CA LEU A 321 -14.95 -24.14 4.91
C LEU A 321 -15.81 -24.19 6.17
N LYS A 322 -15.65 -25.26 6.93
CA LYS A 322 -16.32 -25.44 8.22
C LYS A 322 -15.38 -25.25 9.39
N LYS A 323 -15.92 -24.83 10.53
CA LYS A 323 -15.16 -24.61 11.76
C LYS A 323 -14.36 -25.84 12.16
N GLU A 324 -14.94 -27.03 12.04
CA GLU A 324 -14.31 -28.28 12.46
C GLU A 324 -13.06 -28.59 11.64
N GLN A 325 -13.06 -28.25 10.34
CA GLN A 325 -11.90 -28.42 9.46
C GLN A 325 -10.78 -27.45 9.86
N LEU A 326 -11.13 -26.21 10.16
CA LEU A 326 -10.16 -25.19 10.56
C LEU A 326 -9.55 -25.46 11.93
N SER A 327 -10.33 -25.98 12.88
CA SER A 327 -9.88 -26.22 14.26
C SER A 327 -8.89 -27.39 14.37
N ASN A 328 -8.81 -28.23 13.33
CA ASN A 328 -7.85 -29.33 13.24
C ASN A 328 -6.50 -28.89 12.66
N LEU A 329 -6.38 -27.66 12.14
CA LEU A 329 -5.14 -27.16 11.57
C LEU A 329 -4.12 -26.80 12.66
N ASP A 330 -2.84 -27.05 12.36
CA ASP A 330 -1.76 -26.70 13.30
C ASP A 330 -1.78 -25.19 13.59
N ARG A 331 -1.83 -24.84 14.89
CA ARG A 331 -1.87 -23.48 15.45
C ARG A 331 -3.21 -22.74 15.30
N LEU A 332 -4.28 -23.43 14.95
CA LEU A 332 -5.61 -22.83 14.79
C LEU A 332 -6.59 -23.46 15.80
N GLY A 333 -6.67 -22.87 16.99
CA GLY A 333 -7.63 -23.31 18.02
C GLY A 333 -9.06 -22.81 17.74
N ASP A 334 -10.04 -23.36 18.47
CA ASP A 334 -11.49 -23.10 18.26
C ASP A 334 -11.85 -21.62 18.11
N LYS A 335 -11.27 -20.76 18.96
CA LYS A 335 -11.54 -19.31 18.91
C LYS A 335 -10.98 -18.65 17.66
N SER A 336 -9.83 -19.09 17.17
CA SER A 336 -9.25 -18.59 15.93
C SER A 336 -10.06 -19.07 14.72
N ALA A 337 -10.58 -20.30 14.78
CA ALA A 337 -11.47 -20.84 13.75
C ALA A 337 -12.79 -20.06 13.69
N ASP A 338 -13.40 -19.77 14.84
CA ASP A 338 -14.60 -18.93 14.93
C ASP A 338 -14.40 -17.53 14.33
N ASN A 339 -13.26 -16.90 14.65
CA ASN A 339 -12.93 -15.59 14.09
C ASN A 339 -12.76 -15.65 12.57
N LEU A 340 -12.14 -16.72 12.05
CA LEU A 340 -11.89 -16.89 10.63
C LEU A 340 -13.19 -17.16 9.85
N ILE A 341 -14.06 -18.04 10.35
CA ILE A 341 -15.41 -18.25 9.78
C ILE A 341 -16.20 -16.94 9.79
N SER A 342 -16.16 -16.20 10.90
CA SER A 342 -16.85 -14.90 11.00
C SER A 342 -16.31 -13.89 9.97
N ALA A 343 -15.00 -13.89 9.73
CA ALA A 343 -14.38 -13.05 8.70
C ALA A 343 -14.79 -13.47 7.28
N ILE A 344 -14.87 -14.77 6.99
CA ILE A 344 -15.33 -15.32 5.70
C ILE A 344 -16.80 -14.93 5.44
N GLU A 345 -17.67 -15.11 6.44
CA GLU A 345 -19.09 -14.74 6.33
C GLU A 345 -19.27 -13.24 6.11
N LYS A 346 -18.51 -12.41 6.83
CA LYS A 346 -18.50 -10.95 6.60
C LYS A 346 -18.05 -10.60 5.17
N ALA A 347 -17.04 -11.31 4.66
CA ALA A 347 -16.47 -11.07 3.34
C ALA A 347 -17.39 -11.44 2.17
N LYS A 348 -18.43 -12.26 2.40
CA LYS A 348 -19.50 -12.50 1.40
C LYS A 348 -20.25 -11.23 1.05
N GLN A 349 -20.30 -10.25 1.94
CA GLN A 349 -20.90 -8.94 1.70
C GLN A 349 -19.82 -7.98 1.20
N THR A 350 -19.70 -7.83 -0.12
CA THR A 350 -18.63 -7.05 -0.77
C THR A 350 -19.17 -6.17 -1.89
N THR A 351 -18.29 -5.45 -2.58
CA THR A 351 -18.63 -4.65 -3.76
C THR A 351 -18.12 -5.31 -5.04
N PHE A 352 -18.67 -4.95 -6.20
CA PHE A 352 -18.21 -5.46 -7.49
C PHE A 352 -16.73 -5.12 -7.70
N ALA A 353 -16.29 -3.89 -7.39
CA ALA A 353 -14.91 -3.50 -7.59
C ALA A 353 -13.93 -4.36 -6.78
N ARG A 354 -14.28 -4.65 -5.51
CA ARG A 354 -13.47 -5.49 -4.63
C ARG A 354 -13.45 -6.94 -5.11
N PHE A 355 -14.59 -7.47 -5.53
CA PHE A 355 -14.71 -8.82 -6.03
C PHE A 355 -13.96 -9.01 -7.35
N VAL A 356 -14.14 -8.13 -8.34
CA VAL A 356 -13.41 -8.18 -9.62
C VAL A 356 -11.91 -8.02 -9.40
N PHE A 357 -11.48 -7.14 -8.49
CA PHE A 357 -10.08 -7.07 -8.10
C PHE A 357 -9.61 -8.40 -7.50
N ALA A 358 -10.41 -9.03 -6.63
CA ALA A 358 -10.09 -10.31 -5.99
C ALA A 358 -9.91 -11.46 -7.00
N LEU A 359 -10.68 -11.50 -8.10
CA LEU A 359 -10.55 -12.50 -9.16
C LEU A 359 -9.15 -12.50 -9.81
N GLY A 360 -8.41 -11.40 -9.71
CA GLY A 360 -7.02 -11.33 -10.19
C GLY A 360 -6.90 -11.36 -11.71
N ILE A 361 -7.91 -10.84 -12.42
CA ILE A 361 -7.90 -10.71 -13.89
C ILE A 361 -6.66 -9.92 -14.32
N ARG A 362 -5.95 -10.42 -15.34
CA ARG A 362 -4.70 -9.83 -15.80
C ARG A 362 -4.92 -8.38 -16.24
N ASN A 363 -3.99 -7.49 -15.87
CA ASN A 363 -4.02 -6.04 -16.13
C ASN A 363 -5.17 -5.27 -15.46
N VAL A 364 -6.05 -5.94 -14.72
CA VAL A 364 -7.14 -5.30 -13.96
C VAL A 364 -6.67 -5.06 -12.51
N GLY A 365 -6.31 -3.81 -12.23
CA GLY A 365 -5.94 -3.37 -10.88
C GLY A 365 -7.11 -2.74 -10.11
N GLU A 366 -6.87 -2.44 -8.84
CA GLU A 366 -7.88 -1.89 -7.91
C GLU A 366 -8.61 -0.64 -8.42
N HIS A 367 -7.91 0.24 -9.16
CA HIS A 367 -8.52 1.42 -9.77
C HIS A 367 -9.46 1.05 -10.91
N LEU A 368 -8.99 0.17 -11.80
CA LEU A 368 -9.75 -0.26 -12.98
C LEU A 368 -11.01 -1.05 -12.59
N SER A 369 -10.94 -1.85 -11.52
CA SER A 369 -12.11 -2.55 -10.99
C SER A 369 -13.23 -1.59 -10.56
N ARG A 370 -12.90 -0.38 -10.09
CA ARG A 370 -13.90 0.66 -9.78
C ARG A 370 -14.48 1.32 -11.02
N VAL A 371 -13.67 1.49 -12.06
CA VAL A 371 -14.17 1.97 -13.36
C VAL A 371 -15.17 0.96 -13.92
N LEU A 372 -14.80 -0.32 -13.93
CA LEU A 372 -15.67 -1.41 -14.38
C LEU A 372 -16.95 -1.55 -13.55
N GLU A 373 -16.87 -1.37 -12.22
CA GLU A 373 -18.06 -1.35 -11.34
C GLU A 373 -19.09 -0.31 -11.79
N LYS A 374 -18.62 0.88 -12.19
CA LYS A 374 -19.49 1.95 -12.69
C LYS A 374 -20.04 1.62 -14.07
N SER A 375 -19.18 1.20 -14.99
CA SER A 375 -19.56 0.94 -16.38
C SER A 375 -20.56 -0.21 -16.53
N PHE A 376 -20.46 -1.23 -15.68
CA PHE A 376 -21.37 -2.39 -15.70
C PHE A 376 -22.47 -2.30 -14.64
N SER A 377 -22.65 -1.16 -13.97
CA SER A 377 -23.66 -0.97 -12.91
C SER A 377 -23.61 -2.05 -11.82
N ALA A 378 -22.39 -2.49 -11.46
CA ALA A 378 -22.13 -3.61 -10.56
C ALA A 378 -22.75 -4.97 -10.98
N ASP A 379 -23.19 -5.11 -12.23
CA ASP A 379 -23.72 -6.36 -12.77
C ASP A 379 -22.58 -7.28 -13.25
N ILE A 380 -22.30 -8.30 -12.44
CA ILE A 380 -21.31 -9.32 -12.75
C ILE A 380 -21.70 -10.16 -13.98
N HIS A 381 -22.99 -10.42 -14.21
CA HIS A 381 -23.43 -11.21 -15.34
C HIS A 381 -23.28 -10.44 -16.66
N ALA A 382 -23.51 -9.12 -16.65
CA ALA A 382 -23.20 -8.26 -17.78
C ALA A 382 -21.69 -8.24 -18.06
N PHE A 383 -20.88 -8.08 -17.01
CA PHE A 383 -19.41 -8.08 -17.14
C PHE A 383 -18.85 -9.41 -17.69
N MET A 384 -19.42 -10.55 -17.28
CA MET A 384 -19.04 -11.87 -17.81
C MET A 384 -19.35 -12.06 -19.30
N LYS A 385 -20.29 -11.29 -19.85
CA LYS A 385 -20.72 -11.36 -21.26
C LYS A 385 -20.15 -10.24 -22.13
N ALA A 386 -19.35 -9.35 -21.56
CA ALA A 386 -18.79 -8.19 -22.24
C ALA A 386 -17.87 -8.62 -23.39
N LYS A 387 -18.02 -7.97 -24.55
CA LYS A 387 -17.15 -8.18 -25.70
C LYS A 387 -15.96 -7.21 -25.67
N ILE A 388 -14.98 -7.44 -26.53
CA ILE A 388 -13.79 -6.59 -26.63
C ILE A 388 -14.21 -5.16 -26.95
N GLU A 389 -15.15 -4.99 -27.88
CA GLU A 389 -15.63 -3.67 -28.31
C GLU A 389 -16.29 -2.90 -27.15
N ASP A 390 -17.16 -3.57 -26.38
CA ASP A 390 -17.84 -2.98 -25.22
C ASP A 390 -16.85 -2.52 -24.14
N LEU A 391 -15.71 -3.20 -24.03
CA LEU A 391 -14.66 -2.88 -23.07
C LEU A 391 -13.74 -1.77 -23.56
N GLU A 392 -13.40 -1.73 -24.85
CA GLU A 392 -12.56 -0.68 -25.44
C GLU A 392 -13.25 0.69 -25.48
N ASP A 393 -14.59 0.72 -25.48
CA ASP A 393 -15.38 1.95 -25.38
C ASP A 393 -15.33 2.58 -23.97
N LEU A 394 -14.79 1.88 -22.96
CA LEU A 394 -14.68 2.39 -21.60
C LEU A 394 -13.45 3.30 -21.42
N ASP A 395 -13.64 4.44 -20.77
CA ASP A 395 -12.54 5.33 -20.41
C ASP A 395 -11.50 4.59 -19.55
N GLU A 396 -10.22 4.79 -19.85
CA GLU A 396 -9.06 4.11 -19.26
C GLU A 396 -8.89 2.60 -19.57
N VAL A 397 -9.74 1.98 -20.39
CA VAL A 397 -9.57 0.58 -20.84
C VAL A 397 -8.97 0.52 -22.24
N GLY A 398 -7.74 0.01 -22.35
CA GLY A 398 -7.09 -0.21 -23.64
C GLY A 398 -7.28 -1.63 -24.20
N PRO A 399 -6.89 -1.87 -25.47
CA PRO A 399 -7.09 -3.15 -26.16
C PRO A 399 -6.41 -4.35 -25.48
N ILE A 400 -5.31 -4.12 -24.77
CA ILE A 400 -4.60 -5.16 -24.00
C ILE A 400 -5.43 -5.61 -22.79
N VAL A 401 -6.07 -4.66 -22.11
CA VAL A 401 -6.93 -4.95 -20.94
C VAL A 401 -8.21 -5.64 -21.43
N ALA A 402 -8.84 -5.11 -22.47
CA ALA A 402 -10.07 -5.69 -23.03
C ALA A 402 -9.87 -7.17 -23.39
N ARG A 403 -8.81 -7.50 -24.14
CA ARG A 403 -8.43 -8.90 -24.43
C ARG A 403 -8.17 -9.74 -23.19
N SER A 404 -7.54 -9.16 -22.16
CA SER A 404 -7.27 -9.88 -20.91
C SER A 404 -8.55 -10.25 -20.16
N ILE A 405 -9.56 -9.37 -20.19
CA ILE A 405 -10.87 -9.61 -19.58
C ILE A 405 -11.65 -10.64 -20.38
N THR A 406 -11.74 -10.50 -21.71
CA THR A 406 -12.50 -11.46 -22.53
C THR A 406 -11.88 -12.86 -22.47
N GLN A 407 -10.55 -12.97 -22.54
CA GLN A 407 -9.85 -14.24 -22.40
C GLN A 407 -10.09 -14.89 -21.01
N PHE A 408 -10.19 -14.09 -19.94
CA PHE A 408 -10.52 -14.62 -18.62
C PHE A 408 -11.90 -15.27 -18.60
N TRP A 409 -12.86 -14.68 -19.31
CA TRP A 409 -14.22 -15.21 -19.40
C TRP A 409 -14.39 -16.33 -20.43
N GLU A 410 -13.53 -16.47 -21.44
CA GLU A 410 -13.52 -17.63 -22.34
C GLU A 410 -13.24 -18.96 -21.60
N ASP A 411 -12.57 -18.89 -20.46
CA ASP A 411 -12.31 -20.04 -19.59
C ASP A 411 -13.54 -20.42 -18.76
N VAL A 412 -14.07 -21.61 -19.04
CA VAL A 412 -15.24 -22.18 -18.37
C VAL A 412 -15.00 -22.37 -16.86
N GLU A 413 -13.76 -22.65 -16.43
CA GLU A 413 -13.44 -22.82 -15.01
C GLU A 413 -13.58 -21.50 -14.24
N ASN A 414 -13.16 -20.38 -14.85
CA ASN A 414 -13.31 -19.05 -14.24
C ASN A 414 -14.79 -18.66 -14.11
N GLN A 415 -15.59 -18.93 -15.15
CA GLN A 415 -17.04 -18.70 -15.08
C GLN A 415 -17.68 -19.55 -13.97
N GLN A 416 -17.30 -20.83 -13.86
CA GLN A 416 -17.81 -21.72 -12.82
C GLN A 416 -17.38 -21.28 -11.42
N ALA A 417 -16.14 -20.83 -11.24
CA ALA A 417 -15.65 -20.34 -9.95
C ALA A 417 -16.44 -19.11 -9.48
N VAL A 418 -16.72 -18.16 -10.38
CA VAL A 418 -17.57 -17.00 -10.07
C VAL A 418 -18.98 -17.44 -9.73
N LYS A 419 -19.57 -18.34 -10.52
CA LYS A 419 -20.91 -18.88 -10.24
C LYS A 419 -20.97 -19.52 -8.85
N LYS A 420 -20.00 -20.35 -8.48
CA LYS A 420 -19.94 -20.98 -7.15
C LYS A 420 -19.77 -19.97 -6.01
N CYS A 421 -19.06 -18.86 -6.23
CA CYS A 421 -19.02 -17.77 -5.26
C CYS A 421 -20.41 -17.16 -5.05
N LEU A 422 -21.14 -16.90 -6.13
CA LEU A 422 -22.50 -16.37 -6.06
C LEU A 422 -23.48 -17.37 -5.41
N ASP A 423 -23.35 -18.66 -5.73
CA ASP A 423 -24.13 -19.74 -5.11
C ASP A 423 -23.82 -19.89 -3.61
N ALA A 424 -22.61 -19.49 -3.17
CA ALA A 424 -22.21 -19.41 -1.77
C ALA A 424 -22.63 -18.10 -1.07
N GLU A 425 -23.60 -17.38 -1.64
CA GLU A 425 -24.20 -16.15 -1.13
C GLU A 425 -23.26 -14.93 -1.10
N VAL A 426 -22.19 -14.94 -1.89
CA VAL A 426 -21.39 -13.74 -2.11
C VAL A 426 -22.27 -12.70 -2.81
N THR A 427 -22.65 -11.68 -2.06
CA THR A 427 -23.51 -10.60 -2.52
C THR A 427 -22.64 -9.42 -2.90
N LEU A 428 -22.65 -9.10 -4.20
CA LEU A 428 -22.09 -7.86 -4.70
C LEU A 428 -23.14 -6.79 -4.45
N LYS A 429 -23.00 -6.06 -3.34
CA LYS A 429 -23.89 -4.93 -3.12
C LYS A 429 -23.64 -3.96 -4.26
N PRO A 430 -24.67 -3.63 -5.06
CA PRO A 430 -24.54 -2.50 -5.94
C PRO A 430 -24.16 -1.35 -5.02
N VAL A 431 -23.02 -0.77 -5.29
CA VAL A 431 -22.77 0.58 -4.85
C VAL A 431 -23.89 1.32 -5.59
N GLU A 432 -25.08 1.55 -5.00
CA GLU A 432 -26.27 2.12 -5.68
C GLU A 432 -25.91 3.32 -6.55
N ILE A 433 -25.53 3.08 -7.82
CA ILE A 433 -25.13 4.15 -8.70
C ILE A 433 -26.38 5.00 -8.88
N SER A 434 -26.27 6.21 -8.38
CA SER A 434 -27.08 7.33 -8.79
C SER A 434 -27.18 7.40 -10.31
N GLU A 435 -28.15 6.78 -11.00
CA GLU A 435 -28.57 7.32 -12.30
C GLU A 435 -28.98 8.79 -12.16
N ASN A 436 -29.37 9.19 -10.95
CA ASN A 436 -29.15 10.55 -10.52
C ASN A 436 -27.64 10.83 -10.41
N GLU A 437 -27.12 11.38 -11.51
CA GLU A 437 -26.04 12.36 -11.54
C GLU A 437 -26.38 13.63 -10.72
N LEU A 438 -27.16 13.51 -9.64
CA LEU A 438 -27.51 14.57 -8.70
C LEU A 438 -26.26 15.32 -8.23
N LEU A 439 -25.15 14.59 -8.10
CA LEU A 439 -23.88 15.10 -7.64
C LEU A 439 -22.83 15.10 -8.76
N ALA A 440 -23.20 14.91 -10.04
CA ALA A 440 -22.24 14.95 -11.14
C ALA A 440 -21.50 16.29 -11.20
N GLY A 441 -20.17 16.20 -11.23
CA GLY A 441 -19.29 17.36 -11.18
C GLY A 441 -19.25 18.07 -9.81
N LYS A 442 -20.04 17.63 -8.83
CA LYS A 442 -20.09 18.19 -7.48
C LYS A 442 -18.99 17.62 -6.60
N THR A 443 -18.29 18.47 -5.86
CA THR A 443 -17.32 18.03 -4.87
C THR A 443 -17.89 18.17 -3.47
N ILE A 444 -17.89 17.08 -2.71
CA ILE A 444 -18.53 17.01 -1.38
C ILE A 444 -17.46 16.70 -0.34
N VAL A 445 -17.62 17.29 0.84
CA VAL A 445 -16.71 17.02 1.96
C VAL A 445 -17.50 16.57 3.17
N PHE A 446 -17.15 15.39 3.67
CA PHE A 446 -17.70 14.86 4.91
C PHE A 446 -16.87 15.31 6.12
N THR A 447 -17.56 15.67 7.18
CA THR A 447 -16.96 16.15 8.43
C THR A 447 -17.77 15.72 9.65
N GLY A 448 -17.08 15.66 10.79
CA GLY A 448 -17.64 15.14 12.04
C GLY A 448 -17.45 13.62 12.17
N SER A 449 -18.03 13.11 13.25
CA SER A 449 -18.25 11.68 13.46
C SER A 449 -19.62 11.40 12.86
N LEU A 450 -19.62 10.84 11.66
CA LEU A 450 -20.87 10.48 10.99
C LEU A 450 -21.48 9.31 11.75
N GLU A 451 -22.71 9.47 12.23
CA GLU A 451 -23.43 8.46 13.01
C GLU A 451 -24.26 7.53 12.13
N LYS A 452 -24.74 8.01 10.97
CA LYS A 452 -25.58 7.22 10.04
C LYS A 452 -24.78 6.52 8.94
N PHE A 453 -23.62 7.06 8.57
CA PHE A 453 -22.74 6.48 7.56
C PHE A 453 -21.31 6.41 8.09
N THR A 454 -20.54 5.38 7.75
CA THR A 454 -19.08 5.46 7.88
C THR A 454 -18.52 6.46 6.85
N ARG A 455 -17.34 7.03 7.12
CA ARG A 455 -16.69 7.93 6.14
C ARG A 455 -16.37 7.24 4.81
N LEU A 456 -16.16 5.92 4.85
CA LEU A 456 -15.95 5.13 3.65
C LEU A 456 -17.26 5.00 2.88
N GLU A 457 -18.36 4.63 3.55
CA GLU A 457 -19.69 4.54 2.94
C GLU A 457 -20.15 5.89 2.38
N ALA A 458 -20.01 7.00 3.10
CA ALA A 458 -20.41 8.33 2.62
C ALA A 458 -19.60 8.79 1.39
N LYS A 459 -18.32 8.41 1.36
CA LYS A 459 -17.43 8.62 0.21
C LYS A 459 -17.88 7.77 -0.98
N GLU A 460 -18.13 6.49 -0.74
CA GLU A 460 -18.60 5.55 -1.75
C GLU A 460 -19.93 6.01 -2.34
N VAL A 461 -20.90 6.40 -1.49
CA VAL A 461 -22.19 6.99 -1.89
C VAL A 461 -22.02 8.26 -2.72
N THR A 462 -21.10 9.15 -2.37
CA THR A 462 -20.84 10.35 -3.18
C THR A 462 -20.25 10.03 -4.54
N GLU A 463 -19.23 9.17 -4.58
CA GLU A 463 -18.52 8.79 -5.81
C GLU A 463 -19.40 8.00 -6.78
N ARG A 464 -20.44 7.40 -6.22
CA ARG A 464 -21.49 6.62 -6.85
C ARG A 464 -22.63 7.46 -7.43
N LEU A 465 -22.89 8.66 -6.90
CA LEU A 465 -23.87 9.63 -7.42
C LEU A 465 -23.23 10.63 -8.42
N GLY A 466 -22.09 10.26 -9.02
CA GLY A 466 -21.33 11.11 -9.95
C GLY A 466 -20.45 12.20 -9.31
N GLY A 467 -20.48 12.31 -7.97
CA GLY A 467 -19.75 13.33 -7.23
C GLY A 467 -18.33 12.95 -6.88
N LYS A 468 -17.60 13.91 -6.30
CA LYS A 468 -16.22 13.74 -5.85
C LYS A 468 -16.12 13.98 -4.36
N ALA A 469 -15.87 12.94 -3.59
CA ALA A 469 -15.63 13.07 -2.16
C ALA A 469 -14.20 13.56 -1.90
N SER A 470 -14.08 14.79 -1.43
CA SER A 470 -12.80 15.42 -1.08
C SER A 470 -12.55 15.34 0.43
N GLY A 471 -11.29 15.16 0.79
CA GLY A 471 -10.88 15.21 2.20
C GLY A 471 -10.88 16.62 2.80
N SER A 472 -11.02 17.67 1.98
CA SER A 472 -10.86 19.07 2.38
C SER A 472 -11.82 20.02 1.65
N VAL A 473 -12.41 20.97 2.38
CA VAL A 473 -13.27 22.04 1.83
C VAL A 473 -12.40 23.07 1.08
N SER A 474 -12.79 23.36 -0.16
CA SER A 474 -12.18 24.33 -1.07
C SER A 474 -13.27 25.13 -1.79
N LYS A 475 -12.90 26.14 -2.59
CA LYS A 475 -13.86 26.90 -3.42
C LYS A 475 -14.58 26.04 -4.47
N ASN A 476 -14.03 24.88 -4.81
CA ASN A 476 -14.64 23.94 -5.74
C ASN A 476 -15.51 22.90 -5.00
N THR A 477 -15.68 23.04 -3.67
CA THR A 477 -16.58 22.20 -2.88
C THR A 477 -17.98 22.79 -2.97
N ASP A 478 -18.93 22.00 -3.43
CA ASP A 478 -20.30 22.43 -3.63
C ASP A 478 -21.09 22.37 -2.32
N PHE A 479 -20.89 21.34 -1.49
CA PHE A 479 -21.52 21.22 -0.18
C PHE A 479 -20.72 20.37 0.81
N VAL A 480 -21.00 20.58 2.09
CA VAL A 480 -20.34 19.92 3.22
C VAL A 480 -21.37 19.19 4.04
N VAL A 481 -21.18 17.89 4.25
CA VAL A 481 -22.07 17.07 5.08
C VAL A 481 -21.46 16.94 6.47
N ALA A 482 -22.21 17.36 7.48
CA ALA A 482 -21.75 17.52 8.84
C ALA A 482 -22.52 16.64 9.83
N GLY A 483 -21.81 15.69 10.44
CA GLY A 483 -22.27 14.96 11.61
C GLY A 483 -21.88 15.64 12.93
N PRO A 484 -22.24 15.07 14.08
CA PRO A 484 -21.81 15.57 15.38
C PRO A 484 -20.28 15.72 15.45
N ASN A 485 -19.82 16.78 16.12
CA ASN A 485 -18.40 17.17 16.19
C ASN A 485 -17.75 17.58 14.84
N ALA A 486 -18.54 17.94 13.83
CA ALA A 486 -18.07 18.53 12.58
C ALA A 486 -17.55 19.97 12.73
N GLY A 487 -16.56 20.22 13.60
CA GLY A 487 -16.19 21.59 13.96
C GLY A 487 -15.61 22.44 12.82
N SER A 488 -14.60 21.95 12.11
CA SER A 488 -13.68 22.82 11.35
C SER A 488 -13.97 22.94 9.86
N LYS A 489 -14.46 21.87 9.23
CA LYS A 489 -14.93 21.91 7.84
C LYS A 489 -16.31 22.59 7.71
N LEU A 490 -17.11 22.60 8.77
CA LEU A 490 -18.42 23.27 8.83
C LEU A 490 -18.24 24.79 8.93
N LYS A 491 -17.31 25.26 9.78
CA LYS A 491 -16.88 26.65 9.80
C LYS A 491 -16.30 27.10 8.44
N LYS A 492 -15.43 26.28 7.83
CA LYS A 492 -14.83 26.58 6.53
C LYS A 492 -15.85 26.61 5.38
N ALA A 493 -16.92 25.83 5.48
CA ALA A 493 -18.04 25.90 4.55
C ALA A 493 -18.79 27.23 4.69
N ALA A 494 -19.12 27.63 5.93
CA ALA A 494 -19.80 28.90 6.21
C ALA A 494 -18.98 30.13 5.75
N GLU A 495 -17.66 30.14 5.95
CA GLU A 495 -16.77 31.23 5.51
C GLU A 495 -16.69 31.36 3.98
N LEU A 496 -16.80 30.25 3.25
CA LEU A 496 -16.75 30.22 1.78
C LEU A 496 -18.14 30.33 1.14
N GLY A 497 -19.21 30.48 1.94
CA GLY A 497 -20.59 30.51 1.48
C GLY A 497 -21.07 29.18 0.88
N ILE A 498 -20.41 28.08 1.25
CA ILE A 498 -20.68 26.73 0.76
C ILE A 498 -21.77 26.12 1.62
N GLN A 499 -22.77 25.51 0.97
CA GLN A 499 -23.93 24.93 1.63
C GLN A 499 -23.51 23.79 2.58
N VAL A 500 -24.07 23.79 3.79
CA VAL A 500 -23.87 22.75 4.79
C VAL A 500 -25.14 21.93 4.92
N LEU A 501 -25.01 20.62 4.87
CA LEU A 501 -26.09 19.65 5.05
C LEU A 501 -25.82 18.83 6.30
N THR A 502 -26.86 18.52 7.05
CA THR A 502 -26.86 17.49 8.08
C THR A 502 -26.80 16.10 7.46
N GLU A 503 -26.51 15.06 8.25
CA GLU A 503 -26.57 13.66 7.78
C GLU A 503 -27.98 13.26 7.31
N GLU A 504 -29.02 13.92 7.85
CA GLU A 504 -30.42 13.73 7.46
C GLU A 504 -30.75 14.41 6.14
N GLU A 505 -30.33 15.66 5.95
CA GLU A 505 -30.49 16.37 4.68
C GLU A 505 -29.66 15.72 3.58
N PHE A 506 -28.47 15.19 3.90
CA PHE A 506 -27.69 14.40 2.96
C PHE A 506 -28.41 13.11 2.61
N ALA A 507 -28.98 12.39 3.59
CA ALA A 507 -29.77 11.18 3.36
C ALA A 507 -31.02 11.45 2.49
N ILE A 508 -31.65 12.63 2.63
CA ILE A 508 -32.77 13.07 1.78
C ILE A 508 -32.29 13.48 0.38
N LEU A 509 -31.11 14.10 0.25
CA LEU A 509 -30.53 14.52 -1.03
C LEU A 509 -30.10 13.33 -1.91
N ILE A 510 -29.78 12.19 -1.30
CA ILE A 510 -29.29 10.98 -1.99
C ILE A 510 -30.37 9.90 -2.21
N GLN A 511 -31.61 10.16 -1.77
CA GLN A 511 -32.81 9.39 -2.11
C GLN A 511 -33.43 9.97 -3.39
#